data_AF-A0A351GGZ2-F1
#
_entry.id   AF-A0A351GGZ2-F1
#
_cell.length_a   1.000
_cell.length_b   1.000
_cell.length_c   1.000
_cell.angle_alpha   90.00
_cell.angle_beta   90.00
_cell.angle_gamma   90.00
#
_symmetry.space_group_name_H-M   'P 1'
#
loop_
_entity.id
_entity.type
_entity.pdbx_description
1 polymer ?
#
loop_
_entity_poly.entity_id
_entity_poly.type
_entity_poly.pdbx_seq_one_letter_code
_entity_poly.pdbx_strand_id
1 'polypeptide(L)' 'LKRVGHHQELANLAAYLISDFSAYVNGEVVTIDGGEWLQGAGQFNQMEAITQEEWDYLEKIVRANQKKS' A
#
# COMPACT_ATOMS: atom_id res chain seq x y z
N LEU A 1 2.26 5.64 -3.91
CA LEU A 1 2.60 6.73 -4.86
C LEU A 1 3.05 8.04 -4.20
N LYS A 2 2.87 8.25 -2.87
CA LYS A 2 3.32 9.45 -2.12
C LYS A 2 2.96 10.80 -2.80
N ARG A 3 1.85 10.83 -3.55
CA ARG A 3 1.26 12.01 -4.19
C ARG A 3 -0.25 11.83 -4.28
N VAL A 4 -0.96 12.95 -4.43
CA VAL A 4 -2.39 12.96 -4.75
C VAL A 4 -2.62 12.61 -6.23
N GLY A 5 -3.84 12.16 -6.53
CA GLY A 5 -4.29 11.91 -7.90
C GLY A 5 -4.61 13.17 -8.68
N HIS A 6 -4.46 13.10 -9.99
CA HIS A 6 -4.94 14.10 -10.94
C HIS A 6 -6.30 13.69 -11.51
N HIS A 7 -7.15 14.66 -11.84
CA HIS A 7 -8.49 14.39 -12.38
C HIS A 7 -8.45 13.57 -13.68
N GLN A 8 -7.39 13.75 -14.48
CA GLN A 8 -7.20 12.96 -15.70
C GLN A 8 -7.02 11.46 -15.43
N GLU A 9 -6.42 11.09 -14.30
CA GLU A 9 -6.22 9.68 -13.94
C GLU A 9 -7.57 9.00 -13.65
N LEU A 10 -8.46 9.68 -12.92
CA LEU A 10 -9.84 9.23 -12.72
C LEU A 10 -10.62 9.20 -14.05
N ALA A 11 -10.50 10.25 -14.87
CA ALA A 11 -11.19 10.32 -16.16
C ALA A 11 -10.78 9.19 -17.10
N ASN A 12 -9.48 8.84 -17.14
CA ASN A 12 -8.98 7.73 -17.95
C ASN A 12 -9.53 6.38 -17.46
N LEU A 13 -9.54 6.15 -16.14
CA LEU A 13 -10.11 4.93 -15.57
C LEU A 13 -11.60 4.81 -15.87
N ALA A 14 -12.36 5.90 -15.70
CA ALA A 14 -13.79 5.93 -16.01
C ALA A 14 -14.04 5.69 -17.51
N ALA A 15 -13.26 6.31 -18.39
CA ALA A 15 -13.37 6.13 -19.83
C ALA A 15 -13.10 4.67 -20.23
N TYR A 16 -12.10 4.02 -19.62
CA TYR A 16 -11.84 2.60 -19.82
C TYR A 16 -13.03 1.75 -19.35
N LEU A 17 -13.52 1.95 -18.12
CA LEU A 17 -14.58 1.14 -17.51
C LEU A 17 -15.95 1.27 -18.20
N ILE A 18 -16.20 2.37 -18.91
CA ILE A 18 -17.43 2.59 -19.68
C ILE A 18 -17.30 2.07 -21.13
N SER A 19 -16.08 1.86 -21.61
CA SER A 19 -15.83 1.42 -23.00
C SER A 19 -16.07 -0.09 -23.18
N ASP A 20 -16.20 -0.51 -24.44
CA ASP A 20 -16.30 -1.93 -24.80
C ASP A 20 -15.05 -2.75 -24.40
N PHE A 21 -13.90 -2.07 -24.15
CA PHE A 21 -12.67 -2.75 -23.72
C PHE A 21 -12.79 -3.39 -22.33
N SER A 22 -13.75 -2.95 -21.51
CA SER A 22 -14.03 -3.52 -20.20
C SER A 22 -15.35 -4.30 -20.17
N ALA A 23 -15.83 -4.82 -21.31
CA ALA A 23 -17.14 -5.46 -21.43
C ALA A 23 -17.40 -6.63 -20.46
N TYR A 24 -16.34 -7.24 -19.91
CA TYR A 24 -16.44 -8.35 -18.94
C TYR A 24 -16.11 -7.93 -17.49
N VAL A 25 -15.85 -6.66 -17.23
CA VAL A 25 -15.64 -6.11 -15.90
C VAL A 25 -17.00 -5.67 -15.35
N ASN A 26 -17.56 -6.46 -14.43
CA ASN A 26 -18.86 -6.19 -13.82
C ASN A 26 -18.84 -6.50 -12.32
N GLY A 27 -19.50 -5.66 -11.51
CA GLY A 27 -19.57 -5.82 -10.06
C GLY A 27 -18.28 -5.47 -9.30
N GLU A 28 -17.29 -4.90 -9.98
CA GLU A 28 -15.97 -4.59 -9.42
C GLU A 28 -15.96 -3.23 -8.69
N VAL A 29 -15.05 -3.07 -7.73
CA VAL A 29 -14.79 -1.82 -7.02
C VAL A 29 -13.29 -1.48 -7.15
N VAL A 30 -12.97 -0.49 -7.99
CA VAL A 30 -11.58 -0.09 -8.25
C VAL A 30 -11.17 1.07 -7.35
N THR A 31 -10.26 0.82 -6.40
CA THR A 31 -9.65 1.86 -5.57
C THR A 31 -8.53 2.59 -6.31
N ILE A 32 -8.62 3.92 -6.38
CA ILE A 32 -7.63 4.82 -6.98
C ILE A 32 -7.20 5.87 -5.93
N ASP A 33 -6.46 5.43 -4.92
CA ASP A 33 -6.02 6.26 -3.79
C ASP A 33 -4.50 6.42 -3.69
N GLY A 34 -3.76 5.96 -4.72
CA GLY A 34 -2.30 5.98 -4.71
C GLY A 34 -1.65 5.03 -3.69
N GLY A 35 -2.41 4.06 -3.16
CA GLY A 35 -2.00 3.09 -2.15
C GLY A 35 -2.23 3.55 -0.71
N GLU A 36 -2.98 4.62 -0.49
CA GLU A 36 -3.27 5.17 0.85
C GLU A 36 -3.93 4.13 1.75
N TRP A 37 -4.94 3.42 1.28
CA TRP A 37 -5.62 2.37 2.03
C TRP A 37 -4.67 1.27 2.47
N LEU A 38 -3.83 0.76 1.56
CA LEU A 38 -2.86 -0.26 1.89
C LEU A 38 -1.82 0.24 2.89
N GLN A 39 -1.42 1.50 2.79
CA GLN A 39 -0.51 2.14 3.74
C GLN A 39 -1.14 2.38 5.12
N GLY A 40 -2.44 2.71 5.19
CA GLY A 40 -3.16 2.90 6.45
C GLY A 40 -3.60 1.61 7.14
N ALA A 41 -3.92 0.56 6.38
CA ALA A 41 -4.52 -0.67 6.90
C ALA A 41 -3.52 -1.71 7.41
N GLY A 42 -2.24 -1.60 7.06
CA GLY A 42 -1.22 -2.58 7.47
C GLY A 42 -0.69 -2.28 8.88
N GLN A 43 -0.82 -3.25 9.78
CA GLN A 43 -0.40 -3.17 11.18
C GLN A 43 1.07 -2.75 11.36
N PHE A 44 1.94 -3.13 10.43
CA PHE A 44 3.38 -2.88 10.49
C PHE A 44 3.87 -1.84 9.48
N ASN A 45 2.99 -1.15 8.76
CA ASN A 45 3.42 -0.17 7.75
C ASN A 45 4.14 1.03 8.37
N GLN A 46 3.83 1.37 9.62
CA GLN A 46 4.54 2.42 10.36
C GLN A 46 6.04 2.09 10.56
N MET A 47 6.43 0.81 10.42
CA MET A 47 7.83 0.41 10.48
C MET A 47 8.65 0.88 9.27
N GLU A 48 8.02 1.39 8.20
CA GLU A 48 8.73 2.08 7.12
C GLU A 48 9.52 3.30 7.61
N ALA A 49 9.15 3.88 8.75
CA ALA A 49 9.85 5.03 9.33
C ALA A 49 11.12 4.65 10.13
N ILE A 50 11.31 3.37 10.45
CA ILE A 50 12.43 2.87 11.24
C ILE A 50 13.69 2.86 10.37
N THR A 51 14.79 3.43 10.87
CA THR A 51 16.06 3.45 10.13
C THR A 51 16.74 2.08 10.15
N GLN A 52 17.70 1.87 9.25
CA GLN A 52 18.44 0.61 9.22
C GLN A 52 19.20 0.37 10.54
N GLU A 53 19.76 1.41 11.15
CA GLU A 53 20.47 1.30 12.42
C GLU A 53 19.52 0.91 13.57
N GLU A 54 18.30 1.45 13.59
CA GLU A 54 17.27 1.08 14.56
C GLU A 54 16.82 -0.38 14.35
N TRP A 55 16.70 -0.82 13.10
CA TRP A 55 16.41 -2.22 12.76
C TRP A 55 17.49 -3.17 13.26
N ASP A 56 18.77 -2.86 13.04
CA ASP A 56 19.89 -3.67 13.50
C ASP A 56 19.90 -3.79 15.04
N TYR A 57 19.47 -2.75 15.75
CA TYR A 57 19.32 -2.78 17.20
C TYR A 57 18.13 -3.64 17.65
N LEU A 58 16.96 -3.46 17.02
CA LEU A 58 15.75 -4.25 17.30
C LEU A 58 16.00 -5.74 17.05
N GLU A 59 16.68 -6.11 15.96
CA GLU A 59 17.01 -7.49 15.64
C GLU A 59 17.84 -8.14 16.76
N LYS A 60 18.85 -7.45 17.28
CA LYS A 60 19.70 -7.95 18.37
C LYS A 60 18.88 -8.25 19.62
N ILE A 61 17.96 -7.37 20.00
CA ILE A 61 17.09 -7.58 21.17
C ILE A 61 16.19 -8.80 20.96
N VAL A 62 15.49 -8.88 19.82
CA VAL A 62 14.55 -9.97 19.54
C VAL A 62 15.26 -11.32 19.54
N ARG A 63 16.43 -11.42 18.89
CA ARG A 63 17.23 -12.66 18.86
C ARG A 63 17.80 -13.03 20.23
N ALA A 64 18.21 -12.06 21.03
CA ALA A 64 18.71 -12.32 22.38
C ALA A 64 17.61 -12.87 23.30
N ASN A 65 16.37 -12.40 23.16
CA ASN A 65 15.23 -12.88 23.93
C ASN A 65 14.78 -14.28 23.52
N GLN A 66 14.86 -14.63 22.22
CA GLN A 66 14.57 -15.99 21.76
C GLN A 66 15.54 -17.04 22.33
N LYS A 67 16.81 -16.70 22.50
CA LYS A 67 17.81 -17.62 23.09
C LYS A 67 17.64 -17.84 24.60
N LYS A 68 16.79 -17.04 25.26
CA LYS A 68 16.47 -17.17 26.70
C LYS A 68 15.19 -17.97 26.96
N SER A 69 14.40 -18.23 25.92
CA SER A 69 13.28 -19.17 25.93
C SER A 69 13.76 -20.58 25.59
#